data_AF-X0QZZ1-F1
#
_entry.id   AF-X0QZZ1-F1
#
_cell.length_a   1.000
_cell.length_b   1.000
_cell.length_c   1.000
_cell.angle_alpha   90.00
_cell.angle_beta   90.00
_cell.angle_gamma   90.00
#
_symmetry.space_group_name_H-M   'P 1'
#
loop_
_entity.id
_entity.type
_entity.pdbx_description
1 polymer ?
#
loop_
_entity_poly.entity_id
_entity_poly.type
_entity_poly.pdbx_seq_one_letter_code
_entity_poly.pdbx_strand_id
1 'polypeptide(L)'
;MTPLSEKTNMSNMQRLKSALLNKSNGKWYQRDKLYTGIIFFDKPDHQLEAYEVKNGEIIRPYVSPCQRGLSSPIQIDSTEFCNEIDDIYGSRGIPQLYKNKLYQGMSYTFVEGRCNLELYTHEDGIFENRIDWNTLSYEPKEFLLNYCDNGVMHSYDVHSTEINFNYYSSVCGENNDEKVGIRYTELLNRISYFEVAGNTLITKSYMESPISVPDVYRILSNYKRFIFGKSIRLDIDKSFIQDLFNIWVKNNSFEHIESMSLNGLDGLEDFDYFFLINKYLEN
;
A
#
# COMPACT_ATOMS: atom_id res chain seq x y z
N MET A 1 -23.68 46.18 26.03
CA MET A 1 -22.26 45.81 26.03
C MET A 1 -22.10 44.51 26.82
N THR A 2 -21.64 43.47 26.11
CA THR A 2 -20.94 42.24 26.55
C THR A 2 -21.59 41.29 27.57
N PRO A 3 -21.37 39.96 27.48
CA PRO A 3 -21.93 39.07 26.45
C PRO A 3 -22.70 37.89 27.09
N LEU A 4 -23.73 37.36 26.42
CA LEU A 4 -24.21 36.00 26.71
C LEU A 4 -23.29 35.02 26.01
N SER A 5 -22.53 34.27 26.81
CA SER A 5 -21.73 33.15 26.32
C SER A 5 -22.66 32.12 25.69
N GLU A 6 -22.50 31.92 24.39
CA GLU A 6 -22.93 30.69 23.73
C GLU A 6 -22.15 29.55 24.38
N LYS A 7 -22.78 28.93 25.38
CA LYS A 7 -22.46 27.55 25.76
C LYS A 7 -22.76 26.71 24.55
N THR A 8 -21.72 26.37 23.79
CA THR A 8 -21.77 25.34 22.75
C THR A 8 -22.18 24.04 23.43
N ASN A 9 -23.48 23.73 23.40
CA ASN A 9 -24.03 22.46 23.84
C ASN A 9 -23.42 21.36 22.97
N MET A 10 -22.50 20.57 23.53
CA MET A 10 -22.00 19.32 22.94
C MET A 10 -23.09 18.22 22.99
N SER A 11 -24.30 18.47 22.49
CA SER A 11 -25.42 17.52 22.57
C SER A 11 -25.76 16.78 21.27
N ASN A 12 -24.96 16.93 20.20
CA ASN A 12 -24.98 15.97 19.09
C ASN A 12 -23.85 14.98 19.33
N MET A 13 -24.09 13.95 20.13
CA MET A 13 -23.15 12.83 20.25
C MET A 13 -22.98 12.20 18.87
N GLN A 14 -21.89 12.53 18.19
CA GLN A 14 -21.28 11.72 17.15
C GLN A 14 -21.36 10.24 17.57
N ARG A 15 -22.24 9.46 16.93
CA ARG A 15 -22.42 8.05 17.28
C ARG A 15 -21.22 7.29 16.76
N LEU A 16 -20.45 6.68 17.65
CA LEU A 16 -19.34 5.83 17.24
C LEU A 16 -19.88 4.63 16.46
N LYS A 17 -19.34 4.38 15.26
CA LYS A 17 -19.73 3.24 14.42
C LYS A 17 -19.19 1.91 14.94
N SER A 18 -18.03 1.94 15.60
CA SER A 18 -17.43 0.75 16.18
C SER A 18 -18.13 0.36 17.49
N ALA A 19 -18.92 -0.71 17.45
CA ALA A 19 -19.60 -1.25 18.64
C ALA A 19 -18.65 -1.89 19.67
N LEU A 20 -17.35 -2.02 19.34
CA LEU A 20 -16.35 -2.69 20.18
C LEU A 20 -15.49 -1.74 21.02
N LEU A 21 -15.52 -0.43 20.76
CA LEU A 21 -14.75 0.54 21.53
C LEU A 21 -15.60 1.17 22.62
N ASN A 22 -15.04 1.26 23.81
CA ASN A 22 -15.63 1.97 24.93
C ASN A 22 -14.76 3.17 25.32
N LYS A 23 -15.42 4.26 25.72
CA LYS A 23 -14.75 5.45 26.24
C LYS A 23 -14.80 5.42 27.77
N SER A 24 -13.64 5.49 28.40
CA SER A 24 -13.51 5.58 29.87
C SER A 24 -12.44 6.59 30.22
N ASN A 25 -12.72 7.48 31.19
CA ASN A 25 -11.80 8.54 31.62
C ASN A 25 -11.20 9.35 30.44
N GLY A 26 -12.01 9.62 29.41
CA GLY A 26 -11.59 10.36 28.22
C GLY A 26 -10.78 9.55 27.20
N LYS A 27 -10.41 8.31 27.49
CA LYS A 27 -9.62 7.43 26.60
C LYS A 27 -10.46 6.34 25.97
N TRP A 28 -10.06 5.93 24.77
CA TRP A 28 -10.66 4.83 24.02
C TRP A 28 -9.97 3.51 24.31
N TYR A 29 -10.77 2.49 24.58
CA TYR A 29 -10.32 1.14 24.87
C TYR A 29 -10.96 0.13 23.93
N GLN A 30 -10.24 -0.96 23.69
CA GLN A 30 -10.72 -2.17 23.04
C GLN A 30 -10.35 -3.36 23.91
N ARG A 31 -11.36 -4.12 24.39
CA ARG A 31 -11.13 -5.29 25.28
C ARG A 31 -10.15 -4.96 26.43
N ASP A 32 -10.41 -3.85 27.12
CA ASP A 32 -9.63 -3.33 28.26
C ASP A 32 -8.20 -2.85 27.96
N LYS A 33 -7.80 -2.79 26.69
CA LYS A 33 -6.51 -2.21 26.25
C LYS A 33 -6.70 -0.85 25.61
N LEU A 34 -5.73 0.05 25.78
CA LEU A 34 -5.72 1.33 25.09
C LEU A 34 -5.68 1.12 23.58
N TYR A 35 -6.60 1.76 22.87
CA TYR A 35 -6.76 1.58 21.44
C TYR A 35 -5.77 2.44 20.64
N THR A 36 -5.22 1.88 19.57
CA THR A 36 -4.46 2.61 18.54
C THR A 36 -4.98 2.16 17.19
N GLY A 37 -5.35 3.10 16.31
CA GLY A 37 -5.99 2.82 15.03
C GLY A 37 -6.86 3.97 14.54
N ILE A 38 -7.90 3.67 13.76
CA ILE A 38 -8.82 4.65 13.17
C ILE A 38 -10.23 4.44 13.72
N ILE A 39 -10.86 5.51 14.21
CA ILE A 39 -12.25 5.49 14.69
C ILE A 39 -13.16 6.29 13.78
N PHE A 40 -14.40 5.82 13.62
CA PHE A 40 -15.41 6.43 12.75
C PHE A 40 -16.64 6.85 13.56
N PHE A 41 -17.13 8.06 13.30
CA PHE A 41 -18.32 8.62 13.89
C PHE A 41 -19.38 8.93 12.83
N ASP A 42 -20.64 8.61 13.10
CA ASP A 42 -21.76 9.04 12.28
C ASP A 42 -21.94 10.57 12.40
N LYS A 43 -22.14 11.24 11.26
CA LYS A 43 -22.60 12.61 11.14
C LYS A 43 -24.11 12.67 10.87
N PRO A 44 -24.78 13.80 11.19
CA PRO A 44 -26.23 13.96 10.99
C PRO A 44 -26.71 13.85 9.53
N ASP A 45 -25.84 14.09 8.57
CA ASP A 45 -26.09 14.07 7.12
C ASP A 45 -25.80 12.71 6.48
N HIS A 46 -25.81 11.64 7.28
CA HIS A 46 -25.48 10.29 6.83
C HIS A 46 -24.05 10.18 6.29
N GLN A 47 -23.12 10.95 6.84
CA GLN A 47 -21.70 10.79 6.55
C GLN A 47 -20.93 10.16 7.71
N LEU A 48 -19.69 9.74 7.46
CA LEU A 48 -18.73 9.41 8.51
C LEU A 48 -17.69 10.51 8.70
N GLU A 49 -17.25 10.66 9.94
CA GLU A 49 -16.03 11.37 10.29
C GLU A 49 -15.03 10.40 10.88
N ALA A 50 -13.79 10.42 10.41
CA ALA A 50 -12.75 9.50 10.83
C ALA A 50 -11.63 10.24 11.57
N TYR A 51 -11.05 9.58 12.58
CA TYR A 51 -9.97 10.11 13.39
C TYR A 51 -8.92 9.06 13.68
N GLU A 52 -7.65 9.47 13.67
CA GLU A 52 -6.56 8.65 14.17
C GLU A 52 -6.52 8.69 15.70
N VAL A 53 -6.33 7.53 16.31
CA VAL A 53 -6.20 7.34 17.76
C VAL A 53 -4.87 6.69 18.07
N LYS A 54 -4.16 7.21 19.07
CA LYS A 54 -2.94 6.63 19.61
C LYS A 54 -3.02 6.53 21.12
N ASN A 55 -2.81 5.33 21.67
CA ASN A 55 -2.89 5.07 23.11
C ASN A 55 -4.19 5.59 23.76
N GLY A 56 -5.30 5.40 23.06
CA GLY A 56 -6.65 5.80 23.48
C GLY A 56 -7.00 7.27 23.26
N GLU A 57 -6.09 8.08 22.73
CA GLU A 57 -6.29 9.52 22.50
C GLU A 57 -6.44 9.84 21.01
N ILE A 58 -7.48 10.60 20.65
CA ILE A 58 -7.62 11.13 19.29
C ILE A 58 -6.51 12.13 19.05
N ILE A 59 -5.73 11.93 17.98
CA ILE A 59 -4.58 12.77 17.66
C ILE A 59 -4.84 13.74 16.50
N ARG A 60 -5.62 13.33 15.49
CA ARG A 60 -5.97 14.16 14.32
C ARG A 60 -7.13 13.55 13.52
N PRO A 61 -7.81 14.32 12.67
CA PRO A 61 -8.68 13.78 11.64
C PRO A 61 -7.91 12.79 10.75
N TYR A 62 -8.56 11.67 10.41
CA TYR A 62 -8.03 10.70 9.47
C TYR A 62 -8.49 11.07 8.06
N VAL A 63 -7.54 11.07 7.13
CA VAL A 63 -7.81 11.18 5.69
C VAL A 63 -7.40 9.86 5.09
N SER A 64 -8.34 9.19 4.42
CA SER A 64 -8.06 7.91 3.78
C SER A 64 -6.96 8.09 2.73
N PRO A 65 -5.92 7.24 2.70
CA PRO A 65 -4.92 7.26 1.63
C PRO A 65 -5.55 7.14 0.23
N CYS A 66 -6.68 6.45 0.10
CA CYS A 66 -7.42 6.36 -1.16
C CYS A 66 -7.90 7.71 -1.70
N GLN A 67 -8.01 8.73 -0.84
CA GLN A 67 -8.43 10.09 -1.19
C GLN A 67 -7.27 11.04 -1.51
N ARG A 68 -6.01 10.60 -1.35
CA ARG A 68 -4.86 11.46 -1.59
C ARG A 68 -4.83 11.84 -3.08
N GLY A 69 -4.61 13.12 -3.38
CA GLY A 69 -4.60 13.63 -4.75
C GLY A 69 -5.96 14.04 -5.32
N LEU A 70 -7.07 13.80 -4.62
CA LEU A 70 -8.38 14.29 -5.05
C LEU A 70 -8.54 15.79 -4.75
N SER A 71 -9.23 16.51 -5.65
CA SER A 71 -9.43 17.97 -5.56
C SER A 71 -10.27 18.42 -4.36
N SER A 72 -11.04 17.50 -3.77
CA SER A 72 -11.88 17.77 -2.60
C SER A 72 -12.00 16.51 -1.73
N PRO A 73 -12.07 16.64 -0.39
CA PRO A 73 -12.37 15.51 0.48
C PRO A 73 -13.71 14.89 0.09
N ILE A 74 -13.69 13.62 -0.32
CA ILE A 74 -14.92 12.93 -0.69
C ILE A 74 -15.70 12.60 0.57
N GLN A 75 -17.00 12.89 0.53
CA GLN A 75 -17.93 12.58 1.59
C GLN A 75 -18.03 11.05 1.75
N ILE A 76 -17.85 10.57 2.96
CA ILE A 76 -17.98 9.14 3.27
C ILE A 76 -19.44 8.86 3.57
N ASP A 77 -20.17 8.25 2.65
CA ASP A 77 -21.57 7.89 2.90
C ASP A 77 -21.66 6.77 3.96
N SER A 78 -22.42 7.00 5.03
CA SER A 78 -22.63 6.08 6.15
C SER A 78 -23.92 5.26 6.03
N THR A 79 -24.78 5.60 5.07
CA THR A 79 -26.09 4.98 4.85
C THR A 79 -26.05 3.75 3.96
N GLU A 80 -24.99 3.52 3.20
CA GLU A 80 -25.09 2.59 2.07
C GLU A 80 -23.96 1.57 2.02
N PHE A 81 -24.31 0.42 2.58
CA PHE A 81 -23.68 -0.86 2.33
C PHE A 81 -24.76 -1.76 1.69
N CYS A 82 -24.62 -2.06 0.40
CA CYS A 82 -25.32 -3.20 -0.20
C CYS A 82 -24.38 -4.39 -0.12
N ASN A 83 -24.88 -5.43 0.53
CA ASN A 83 -24.17 -6.65 0.83
C ASN A 83 -24.27 -7.58 -0.39
N GLU A 84 -23.63 -7.23 -1.50
CA GLU A 84 -23.45 -8.14 -2.63
C GLU A 84 -22.01 -8.03 -3.12
N ILE A 85 -21.14 -8.73 -2.40
CA ILE A 85 -19.95 -9.34 -3.00
C ILE A 85 -20.46 -10.44 -3.93
N ASP A 86 -21.15 -10.07 -5.01
CA ASP A 86 -21.24 -10.94 -6.18
C ASP A 86 -20.04 -10.60 -7.06
N ASP A 87 -18.86 -10.89 -6.52
CA ASP A 87 -17.68 -11.15 -7.35
C ASP A 87 -17.86 -12.53 -8.00
N ILE A 88 -18.90 -12.66 -8.84
CA ILE A 88 -19.24 -13.89 -9.60
C ILE A 88 -18.10 -14.33 -10.52
N TYR A 89 -17.08 -13.49 -10.71
CA TYR A 89 -15.93 -13.74 -11.57
C TYR A 89 -14.58 -13.79 -10.83
N GLY A 90 -14.55 -13.59 -9.50
CA GLY A 90 -13.31 -13.57 -8.71
C GLY A 90 -12.30 -12.50 -9.14
N SER A 91 -12.76 -11.46 -9.85
CA SER A 91 -11.90 -10.54 -10.62
C SER A 91 -11.75 -9.15 -10.00
N ARG A 92 -12.44 -8.87 -8.88
CA ARG A 92 -12.33 -7.63 -8.07
C ARG A 92 -12.55 -6.29 -8.81
N GLY A 93 -12.74 -6.25 -10.13
CA GLY A 93 -12.87 -5.04 -10.95
C GLY A 93 -14.29 -4.72 -11.42
N ILE A 94 -15.32 -5.08 -10.65
CA ILE A 94 -16.71 -4.72 -10.99
C ILE A 94 -16.99 -3.31 -10.47
N PRO A 95 -17.42 -2.37 -11.33
CA PRO A 95 -17.79 -1.03 -10.89
C PRO A 95 -18.90 -1.12 -9.84
N GLN A 96 -18.68 -0.51 -8.67
CA GLN A 96 -19.71 -0.42 -7.65
C GLN A 96 -20.90 0.37 -8.21
N LEU A 97 -22.11 -0.18 -8.13
CA LEU A 97 -23.33 0.51 -8.56
C LEU A 97 -24.12 0.97 -7.35
N TYR A 98 -24.50 2.24 -7.35
CA TYR A 98 -25.43 2.83 -6.41
C TYR A 98 -26.67 3.39 -7.13
N LYS A 99 -27.87 2.93 -6.74
CA LYS A 99 -29.15 3.27 -7.40
C LYS A 99 -29.08 3.13 -8.94
N ASN A 100 -28.49 2.02 -9.41
CA ASN A 100 -28.26 1.72 -10.82
C ASN A 100 -27.37 2.71 -11.58
N LYS A 101 -26.49 3.44 -10.88
CA LYS A 101 -25.46 4.30 -11.46
C LYS A 101 -24.09 3.92 -10.91
N LEU A 102 -23.02 4.21 -11.65
CA LEU A 102 -21.65 4.06 -11.14
C LEU A 102 -21.50 4.86 -9.86
N TYR A 103 -21.03 4.20 -8.81
CA TYR A 103 -20.73 4.80 -7.53
C TYR A 103 -19.36 5.47 -7.62
N GLN A 104 -19.38 6.80 -7.57
CA GLN A 104 -18.19 7.63 -7.45
C GLN A 104 -18.08 8.08 -6.00
N GLY A 105 -17.31 7.34 -5.20
CA GLY A 105 -17.21 7.67 -3.79
C GLY A 105 -16.35 6.70 -3.01
N MET A 106 -16.25 6.97 -1.71
CA MET A 106 -15.59 6.08 -0.76
C MET A 106 -16.56 5.01 -0.29
N SER A 107 -16.12 3.75 -0.24
CA SER A 107 -16.84 2.68 0.46
C SER A 107 -15.95 2.01 1.50
N TYR A 108 -16.57 1.52 2.57
CA TYR A 108 -15.91 0.91 3.71
C TYR A 108 -16.62 -0.39 4.05
N THR A 109 -15.85 -1.45 4.33
CA THR A 109 -16.41 -2.67 4.92
C THR A 109 -15.87 -2.88 6.33
N PHE A 110 -16.68 -3.54 7.16
CA PHE A 110 -16.38 -3.73 8.57
C PHE A 110 -16.55 -5.20 8.97
N VAL A 111 -15.59 -5.73 9.72
CA VAL A 111 -15.67 -7.03 10.40
C VAL A 111 -15.72 -6.76 11.91
N GLU A 112 -16.79 -7.21 12.56
CA GLU A 112 -17.06 -6.93 13.99
C GLU A 112 -16.95 -5.43 14.33
N GLY A 113 -17.41 -4.53 13.44
CA GLY A 113 -17.34 -3.08 13.68
C GLY A 113 -15.94 -2.47 13.57
N ARG A 114 -14.99 -3.17 12.93
CA ARG A 114 -13.65 -2.67 12.60
C ARG A 114 -13.47 -2.63 11.10
N CYS A 115 -12.98 -1.50 10.59
CA CYS A 115 -12.76 -1.33 9.15
C CYS A 115 -11.74 -2.36 8.66
N ASN A 116 -12.10 -3.14 7.65
CA ASN A 116 -11.21 -4.11 7.01
C ASN A 116 -10.91 -3.77 5.55
N LEU A 117 -11.71 -2.92 4.91
CA LEU A 117 -11.52 -2.48 3.53
C LEU A 117 -11.88 -1.00 3.43
N GLU A 118 -11.02 -0.24 2.76
CA GLU A 118 -11.31 1.08 2.21
C GLU A 118 -11.21 1.02 0.70
N LEU A 119 -12.20 1.54 -0.01
CA LEU A 119 -12.20 1.59 -1.46
C LEU A 119 -12.62 2.98 -1.94
N TYR A 120 -11.92 3.48 -2.94
CA TYR A 120 -12.34 4.62 -3.75
C TYR A 120 -12.44 4.18 -5.20
N THR A 121 -13.60 4.37 -5.82
CA THR A 121 -13.82 4.10 -7.25
C THR A 121 -13.81 5.42 -8.02
N HIS A 122 -12.97 5.49 -9.06
CA HIS A 122 -12.93 6.65 -9.96
C HIS A 122 -14.21 6.76 -10.81
N GLU A 123 -14.41 7.91 -11.46
CA GLU A 123 -15.57 8.20 -12.31
C GLU A 123 -15.82 7.18 -13.42
N ASP A 124 -14.76 6.58 -13.95
CA ASP A 124 -14.86 5.60 -15.02
C ASP A 124 -15.28 4.20 -14.53
N GLY A 125 -15.27 3.96 -13.22
CA GLY A 125 -15.58 2.66 -12.62
C GLY A 125 -14.52 1.58 -12.85
N ILE A 126 -13.38 1.93 -13.45
CA ILE A 126 -12.30 0.99 -13.82
C ILE A 126 -11.12 1.14 -12.88
N PHE A 127 -10.72 2.38 -12.55
CA PHE A 127 -9.64 2.62 -11.61
C PHE A 127 -10.16 2.68 -10.18
N GLU A 128 -9.43 2.05 -9.28
CA GLU A 128 -9.72 2.07 -7.86
C GLU A 128 -8.46 2.25 -7.01
N ASN A 129 -8.61 2.98 -5.91
CA ASN A 129 -7.68 2.95 -4.79
C ASN A 129 -8.27 2.05 -3.71
N ARG A 130 -7.47 1.11 -3.22
CA ARG A 130 -7.91 0.06 -2.32
C ARG A 130 -6.92 -0.15 -1.19
N ILE A 131 -7.44 -0.38 0.01
CA ILE A 131 -6.65 -0.81 1.17
C ILE A 131 -7.40 -1.90 1.91
N ASP A 132 -6.79 -3.08 2.02
CA ASP A 132 -7.22 -4.14 2.92
C ASP A 132 -6.40 -4.08 4.22
N TRP A 133 -7.09 -3.91 5.33
CA TRP A 133 -6.48 -3.79 6.66
C TRP A 133 -6.54 -5.10 7.44
N ASN A 134 -5.50 -5.38 8.21
CA ASN A 134 -5.60 -6.35 9.30
C ASN A 134 -6.43 -5.75 10.44
N THR A 135 -7.62 -6.29 10.69
CA THR A 135 -8.56 -5.81 11.72
C THR A 135 -8.03 -5.90 13.17
N LEU A 136 -6.93 -6.62 13.43
CA LEU A 136 -6.32 -6.77 14.74
C LEU A 136 -5.10 -5.86 14.93
N SER A 137 -4.20 -5.79 13.94
CA SER A 137 -2.98 -4.97 14.04
C SER A 137 -3.11 -3.57 13.45
N TYR A 138 -4.13 -3.31 12.62
CA TYR A 138 -4.26 -2.11 11.79
C TYR A 138 -3.06 -1.87 10.86
N GLU A 139 -2.34 -2.94 10.52
CA GLU A 139 -1.33 -2.93 9.47
C GLU A 139 -1.97 -3.27 8.11
N PRO A 140 -1.43 -2.76 7.00
CA PRO A 140 -1.92 -3.10 5.68
C PRO A 140 -1.64 -4.57 5.38
N LYS A 141 -2.67 -5.28 4.90
CA LYS A 141 -2.53 -6.63 4.33
C LYS A 141 -2.22 -6.55 2.82
N GLU A 142 -2.93 -5.66 2.14
CA GLU A 142 -2.83 -5.41 0.71
C GLU A 142 -3.26 -3.96 0.45
N PHE A 143 -2.64 -3.28 -0.51
CA PHE A 143 -3.15 -2.04 -1.05
C PHE A 143 -2.75 -1.84 -2.50
N LEU A 144 -3.59 -1.09 -3.22
CA LEU A 144 -3.30 -0.53 -4.53
C LEU A 144 -3.72 0.94 -4.50
N LEU A 145 -2.77 1.83 -4.74
CA LEU A 145 -2.98 3.27 -4.74
C LEU A 145 -2.49 3.80 -6.08
N ASN A 146 -3.42 4.11 -6.98
CA ASN A 146 -3.19 4.64 -8.31
C ASN A 146 -3.66 6.10 -8.38
N TYR A 147 -2.72 7.03 -8.29
CA TYR A 147 -2.98 8.46 -8.40
C TYR A 147 -2.78 8.92 -9.84
N CYS A 148 -3.73 8.55 -10.72
CA CYS A 148 -3.65 8.78 -12.17
C CYS A 148 -3.28 10.22 -12.56
N ASP A 149 -3.87 11.22 -11.90
CA ASP A 149 -3.60 12.64 -12.17
C ASP A 149 -2.15 13.05 -11.88
N ASN A 150 -1.50 12.35 -10.96
CA ASN A 150 -0.10 12.54 -10.62
C ASN A 150 0.80 11.49 -11.29
N GLY A 151 0.26 10.52 -12.02
CA GLY A 151 1.05 9.45 -12.64
C GLY A 151 1.84 8.61 -11.64
N VAL A 152 1.39 8.50 -10.38
CA VAL A 152 2.05 7.74 -9.30
C VAL A 152 1.20 6.52 -8.93
N MET A 153 1.85 5.37 -8.79
CA MET A 153 1.24 4.14 -8.31
C MET A 153 2.08 3.52 -7.20
N HIS A 154 1.41 3.04 -6.15
CA HIS A 154 1.98 2.14 -5.14
C HIS A 154 1.11 0.89 -5.04
N SER A 155 1.73 -0.29 -5.01
CA SER A 155 1.06 -1.54 -4.69
C SER A 155 1.83 -2.32 -3.65
N TYR A 156 1.11 -3.03 -2.79
CA TYR A 156 1.67 -3.92 -1.79
C TYR A 156 0.71 -5.07 -1.54
N ASP A 157 1.23 -6.28 -1.45
CA ASP A 157 0.45 -7.43 -1.02
C ASP A 157 1.32 -8.43 -0.28
N VAL A 158 0.71 -9.12 0.68
CA VAL A 158 1.30 -10.28 1.35
C VAL A 158 0.48 -11.51 0.99
N HIS A 159 1.10 -12.42 0.24
CA HIS A 159 0.51 -13.72 -0.09
C HIS A 159 1.30 -14.83 0.59
N SER A 160 0.67 -15.48 1.57
CA SER A 160 1.27 -16.51 2.43
C SER A 160 2.52 -16.03 3.17
N THR A 161 3.69 -16.14 2.55
CA THR A 161 5.00 -15.75 3.10
C THR A 161 5.80 -14.87 2.15
N GLU A 162 5.20 -14.56 1.00
CA GLU A 162 5.78 -13.71 -0.04
C GLU A 162 5.18 -12.32 0.06
N ILE A 163 6.04 -11.33 -0.04
CA ILE A 163 5.68 -9.93 0.02
C ILE A 163 6.05 -9.32 -1.32
N ASN A 164 5.05 -8.71 -1.95
CA ASN A 164 5.17 -7.97 -3.19
C ASN A 164 5.01 -6.49 -2.89
N PHE A 165 5.87 -5.67 -3.49
CA PHE A 165 5.73 -4.23 -3.46
C PHE A 165 6.15 -3.65 -4.81
N ASN A 166 5.37 -2.71 -5.32
CA ASN A 166 5.72 -1.96 -6.51
C ASN A 166 5.45 -0.47 -6.30
N TYR A 167 6.33 0.34 -6.88
CA TYR A 167 6.18 1.77 -7.01
C TYR A 167 6.49 2.16 -8.46
N TYR A 168 5.66 3.05 -9.00
CA TYR A 168 5.86 3.69 -10.28
C TYR A 168 5.55 5.18 -10.17
N SER A 169 6.35 6.01 -10.81
CA SER A 169 6.05 7.42 -11.00
C SER A 169 6.47 7.87 -12.39
N SER A 170 5.54 8.55 -13.07
CA SER A 170 5.73 9.25 -14.35
C SER A 170 5.74 10.77 -14.19
N VAL A 171 5.83 11.28 -12.96
CA VAL A 171 5.77 12.73 -12.62
C VAL A 171 6.90 13.55 -13.29
N CYS A 172 7.98 12.90 -13.71
CA CYS A 172 9.09 13.56 -14.37
C CYS A 172 8.94 13.44 -15.89
N GLY A 173 8.41 14.50 -16.51
CA GLY A 173 8.20 14.60 -17.96
C GLY A 173 9.34 14.01 -18.81
N GLU A 174 8.96 13.37 -19.91
CA GLU A 174 9.80 12.74 -20.94
C GLU A 174 11.19 12.26 -20.47
N ASN A 175 11.25 10.98 -20.07
CA ASN A 175 12.46 10.15 -19.82
C ASN A 175 13.00 10.04 -18.39
N ASN A 176 12.20 10.28 -17.35
CA ASN A 176 12.64 10.09 -15.94
C ASN A 176 11.62 9.31 -15.10
N ASP A 177 10.96 8.33 -15.71
CA ASP A 177 10.09 7.40 -14.99
C ASP A 177 10.89 6.66 -13.92
N GLU A 178 10.41 6.72 -12.68
CA GLU A 178 10.99 5.97 -11.58
C GLU A 178 10.16 4.72 -11.31
N LYS A 179 10.85 3.59 -11.18
CA LYS A 179 10.22 2.31 -10.84
C LYS A 179 11.03 1.57 -9.82
N VAL A 180 10.38 1.04 -8.79
CA VAL A 180 10.96 -0.04 -7.99
C VAL A 180 9.92 -1.11 -7.74
N GLY A 181 10.30 -2.35 -8.01
CA GLY A 181 9.48 -3.53 -7.75
C GLY A 181 10.29 -4.55 -6.99
N ILE A 182 9.67 -5.23 -6.02
CA ILE A 182 10.32 -6.30 -5.27
C ILE A 182 9.32 -7.39 -4.92
N ARG A 183 9.77 -8.64 -5.04
CA ARG A 183 9.13 -9.81 -4.46
C ARG A 183 10.13 -10.53 -3.58
N TYR A 184 9.79 -10.68 -2.31
CA TYR A 184 10.67 -11.32 -1.34
C TYR A 184 9.93 -12.34 -0.47
N THR A 185 10.60 -13.44 -0.17
CA THR A 185 10.12 -14.44 0.78
C THR A 185 10.83 -14.23 2.11
N GLU A 186 10.11 -13.75 3.12
CA GLU A 186 10.70 -13.32 4.40
C GLU A 186 11.44 -14.46 5.12
N LEU A 187 10.79 -15.62 5.24
CA LEU A 187 11.35 -16.80 5.94
C LEU A 187 12.67 -17.29 5.36
N LEU A 188 12.87 -17.09 4.06
CA LEU A 188 14.08 -17.51 3.35
C LEU A 188 15.10 -16.38 3.24
N ASN A 189 14.68 -15.13 3.47
CA ASN A 189 15.44 -13.94 3.14
C ASN A 189 15.96 -14.01 1.68
N ARG A 190 15.04 -14.26 0.74
CA ARG A 190 15.34 -14.43 -0.69
C ARG A 190 14.47 -13.53 -1.56
N ILE A 191 15.09 -12.95 -2.58
CA ILE A 191 14.42 -12.13 -3.60
C ILE A 191 14.14 -12.99 -4.82
N SER A 192 12.90 -12.95 -5.33
CA SER A 192 12.47 -13.67 -6.54
C SER A 192 12.05 -12.72 -7.68
N TYR A 193 11.87 -11.44 -7.39
CA TYR A 193 11.71 -10.37 -8.37
C TYR A 193 12.37 -9.09 -7.86
N PHE A 194 13.08 -8.40 -8.75
CA PHE A 194 13.53 -7.04 -8.50
C PHE A 194 13.46 -6.22 -9.79
N GLU A 195 12.79 -5.08 -9.72
CA GLU A 195 12.72 -4.10 -10.80
C GLU A 195 13.27 -2.77 -10.29
N VAL A 196 14.06 -2.11 -11.13
CA VAL A 196 14.55 -0.76 -10.84
C VAL A 196 14.76 0.04 -12.12
N ALA A 197 14.19 1.24 -12.17
CA ALA A 197 14.41 2.21 -13.24
C ALA A 197 14.43 3.65 -12.72
N GLY A 198 15.03 4.54 -13.51
CA GLY A 198 15.27 5.93 -13.13
C GLY A 198 16.14 6.04 -11.88
N ASN A 199 16.11 7.18 -11.20
CA ASN A 199 16.98 7.45 -10.04
C ASN A 199 16.41 6.95 -8.70
N THR A 200 15.48 5.99 -8.72
CA THR A 200 14.68 5.60 -7.55
C THR A 200 15.51 5.09 -6.36
N LEU A 201 16.67 4.47 -6.61
CA LEU A 201 17.56 4.00 -5.53
C LEU A 201 18.24 5.16 -4.79
N ILE A 202 18.33 6.34 -5.43
CA ILE A 202 18.89 7.57 -4.88
C ILE A 202 17.78 8.41 -4.25
N THR A 203 16.72 8.70 -5.00
CA THR A 203 15.60 9.56 -4.56
C THR A 203 14.76 8.89 -3.47
N LYS A 204 14.61 7.57 -3.55
CA LYS A 204 13.78 6.75 -2.65
C LYS A 204 12.33 7.21 -2.59
N SER A 205 11.81 7.77 -3.68
CA SER A 205 10.43 8.29 -3.74
C SER A 205 9.37 7.23 -3.45
N TYR A 206 9.69 5.95 -3.61
CA TYR A 206 8.85 4.84 -3.15
C TYR A 206 8.51 4.89 -1.64
N MET A 207 9.32 5.56 -0.81
CA MET A 207 9.06 5.74 0.63
C MET A 207 8.00 6.80 0.93
N GLU A 208 7.59 7.60 -0.07
CA GLU A 208 6.58 8.67 0.09
C GLU A 208 5.13 8.15 0.07
N SER A 209 4.96 6.83 -0.09
CA SER A 209 3.68 6.14 0.03
C SER A 209 2.95 6.62 1.29
N PRO A 210 1.67 7.00 1.21
CA PRO A 210 0.89 7.38 2.38
C PRO A 210 0.69 6.22 3.37
N ILE A 211 0.88 4.99 2.91
CA ILE A 211 0.87 3.79 3.75
C ILE A 211 2.31 3.30 3.86
N SER A 212 2.84 3.32 5.09
CA SER A 212 4.22 2.92 5.35
C SER A 212 4.37 1.40 5.41
N VAL A 213 5.34 0.88 4.66
CA VAL A 213 5.75 -0.54 4.66
C VAL A 213 7.23 -0.64 5.07
N PRO A 214 7.56 -0.41 6.36
CA PRO A 214 8.94 -0.19 6.80
C PRO A 214 9.86 -1.39 6.57
N ASP A 215 9.35 -2.61 6.63
CA ASP A 215 10.14 -3.82 6.36
C ASP A 215 10.59 -3.89 4.90
N VAL A 216 9.70 -3.56 3.95
CA VAL A 216 10.03 -3.44 2.52
C VAL A 216 11.11 -2.38 2.33
N TYR A 217 10.96 -1.21 2.95
CA TYR A 217 11.92 -0.11 2.85
C TYR A 217 13.30 -0.49 3.39
N ARG A 218 13.34 -1.26 4.48
CA ARG A 218 14.58 -1.80 5.06
C ARG A 218 15.25 -2.78 4.08
N ILE A 219 14.49 -3.65 3.44
CA ILE A 219 15.01 -4.61 2.46
C ILE A 219 15.58 -3.85 1.25
N LEU A 220 14.79 -2.97 0.63
CA LEU A 220 15.23 -2.16 -0.51
C LEU A 220 16.46 -1.33 -0.19
N SER A 221 16.57 -0.74 1.02
CA SER A 221 17.76 0.02 1.43
C SER A 221 19.04 -0.83 1.50
N ASN A 222 18.90 -2.15 1.57
CA ASN A 222 20.00 -3.12 1.60
C ASN A 222 20.16 -3.89 0.27
N TYR A 223 19.70 -3.33 -0.86
CA TYR A 223 19.75 -3.99 -2.17
C TYR A 223 21.10 -4.59 -2.55
N LYS A 224 22.21 -3.99 -2.10
CA LYS A 224 23.57 -4.49 -2.34
C LYS A 224 23.82 -5.88 -1.75
N ARG A 225 23.07 -6.28 -0.72
CA ARG A 225 23.21 -7.55 0.01
C ARG A 225 22.07 -8.52 -0.30
N PHE A 226 21.33 -8.31 -1.38
CA PHE A 226 20.30 -9.26 -1.79
C PHE A 226 20.89 -10.65 -1.97
N ILE A 227 20.10 -11.65 -1.59
CA ILE A 227 20.34 -13.04 -1.91
C ILE A 227 19.15 -13.49 -2.73
N PHE A 228 19.40 -14.05 -3.90
CA PHE A 228 18.34 -14.42 -4.82
C PHE A 228 17.85 -15.85 -4.56
N GLY A 229 16.56 -16.06 -4.77
CA GLY A 229 15.95 -17.38 -4.74
C GLY A 229 16.35 -18.24 -5.94
N LYS A 230 15.86 -19.48 -5.97
CA LYS A 230 16.14 -20.43 -7.06
C LYS A 230 15.74 -19.91 -8.44
N SER A 231 14.63 -19.19 -8.50
CA SER A 231 14.16 -18.50 -9.69
C SER A 231 14.10 -17.01 -9.41
N ILE A 232 14.70 -16.22 -10.29
CA ILE A 232 14.74 -14.75 -10.18
C ILE A 232 14.34 -14.11 -11.51
N ARG A 233 13.56 -13.03 -11.42
CA ARG A 233 13.37 -12.08 -12.52
C ARG A 233 13.97 -10.72 -12.14
N LEU A 234 14.85 -10.21 -12.98
CA LEU A 234 15.50 -8.90 -12.80
C LEU A 234 15.10 -8.01 -13.98
N ASP A 235 14.43 -6.90 -13.68
CA ASP A 235 14.07 -5.87 -14.66
C ASP A 235 14.81 -4.58 -14.30
N ILE A 236 16.04 -4.45 -14.80
CA ILE A 236 16.97 -3.40 -14.34
C ILE A 236 17.28 -2.47 -15.51
N ASP A 237 17.15 -1.17 -15.28
CA ASP A 237 17.57 -0.18 -16.26
C ASP A 237 19.06 -0.34 -16.59
N LYS A 238 19.38 -0.29 -17.89
CA LYS A 238 20.73 -0.48 -18.44
C LYS A 238 21.78 0.41 -17.77
N SER A 239 21.40 1.55 -17.22
CA SER A 239 22.31 2.47 -16.54
C SER A 239 22.82 1.95 -15.19
N PHE A 240 22.14 0.98 -14.56
CA PHE A 240 22.52 0.43 -13.25
C PHE A 240 22.96 -1.03 -13.29
N ILE A 241 22.58 -1.76 -14.33
CA ILE A 241 22.66 -3.23 -14.35
C ILE A 241 24.07 -3.76 -14.12
N GLN A 242 25.09 -3.18 -14.75
CA GLN A 242 26.48 -3.60 -14.59
C GLN A 242 26.98 -3.44 -13.15
N ASP A 243 26.75 -2.27 -12.55
CA ASP A 243 27.19 -1.97 -11.19
C ASP A 243 26.51 -2.87 -10.16
N LEU A 244 25.20 -3.09 -10.31
CA LEU A 244 24.43 -3.96 -9.43
C LEU A 244 24.90 -5.41 -9.56
N PHE A 245 25.07 -5.93 -10.77
CA PHE A 245 25.60 -7.29 -10.98
C PHE A 245 26.98 -7.47 -10.37
N ASN A 246 27.89 -6.53 -10.59
CA ASN A 246 29.24 -6.58 -10.03
C ASN A 246 29.22 -6.64 -8.49
N ILE A 247 28.33 -5.90 -7.84
CA ILE A 247 28.13 -5.94 -6.38
C ILE A 247 27.58 -7.30 -5.95
N TRP A 248 26.56 -7.80 -6.63
CA TRP A 248 25.89 -9.06 -6.29
C TRP A 248 26.78 -10.29 -6.51
N VAL A 249 27.61 -10.30 -7.56
CA VAL A 249 28.61 -11.36 -7.78
C VAL A 249 29.62 -11.36 -6.64
N LYS A 250 30.16 -10.20 -6.25
CA LYS A 250 31.11 -10.08 -5.13
C LYS A 250 30.51 -10.54 -3.79
N ASN A 251 29.20 -10.43 -3.63
CA ASN A 251 28.49 -10.79 -2.41
C ASN A 251 27.87 -12.20 -2.44
N ASN A 252 28.19 -13.03 -3.44
CA ASN A 252 27.62 -14.36 -3.64
C ASN A 252 26.08 -14.36 -3.69
N SER A 253 25.46 -13.28 -4.15
CA SER A 253 23.99 -13.12 -4.22
C SER A 253 23.32 -14.19 -5.09
N PHE A 254 24.06 -14.80 -6.02
CA PHE A 254 23.57 -15.77 -6.99
C PHE A 254 23.74 -17.25 -6.57
N GLU A 255 24.21 -17.53 -5.36
CA GLU A 255 24.57 -18.89 -4.87
C GLU A 255 23.48 -19.95 -5.10
N HIS A 256 22.20 -19.58 -5.00
CA HIS A 256 21.08 -20.52 -5.08
C HIS A 256 20.33 -20.50 -6.40
N ILE A 257 20.76 -19.69 -7.37
CA ILE A 257 20.00 -19.52 -8.61
C ILE A 257 20.14 -20.76 -9.49
N GLU A 258 18.99 -21.30 -9.87
CA GLU A 258 18.82 -22.35 -10.86
C GLU A 258 18.26 -21.79 -12.18
N SER A 259 17.53 -20.67 -12.13
CA SER A 259 16.95 -20.00 -13.29
C SER A 259 16.86 -18.49 -13.10
N MET A 260 17.25 -17.75 -14.14
CA MET A 260 17.22 -16.28 -14.16
C MET A 260 16.58 -15.77 -15.45
N SER A 261 15.63 -14.84 -15.30
CA SER A 261 15.14 -13.98 -16.37
C SER A 261 15.67 -12.57 -16.16
N LEU A 262 16.19 -11.96 -17.22
CA LEU A 262 16.86 -10.66 -17.15
C LEU A 262 16.39 -9.76 -18.30
N ASN A 263 15.81 -8.62 -17.96
CA ASN A 263 15.61 -7.51 -18.87
C ASN A 263 16.67 -6.42 -18.58
N GLY A 264 17.23 -5.81 -19.64
CA GLY A 264 18.35 -4.86 -19.55
C GLY A 264 19.72 -5.43 -19.95
N LEU A 265 19.74 -6.59 -20.62
CA LEU A 265 20.95 -7.27 -21.10
C LEU A 265 21.89 -6.39 -21.94
N ASP A 266 21.34 -5.41 -22.65
CA ASP A 266 22.07 -4.44 -23.47
C ASP A 266 22.99 -3.53 -22.66
N GLY A 267 22.80 -3.44 -21.34
CA GLY A 267 23.67 -2.70 -20.42
C GLY A 267 24.78 -3.51 -19.75
N LEU A 268 24.90 -4.82 -20.03
CA LEU A 268 25.94 -5.68 -19.46
C LEU A 268 27.12 -5.88 -20.42
N GLU A 269 28.31 -5.49 -19.98
CA GLU A 269 29.58 -5.81 -20.61
C GLU A 269 30.05 -7.21 -20.12
N ASP A 270 30.61 -8.02 -21.02
CA ASP A 270 31.18 -9.36 -20.73
C ASP A 270 30.19 -10.41 -20.17
N PHE A 271 29.15 -10.73 -20.96
CA PHE A 271 28.19 -11.79 -20.65
C PHE A 271 28.80 -13.20 -20.50
N ASP A 272 30.05 -13.39 -20.96
CA ASP A 272 30.79 -14.66 -20.88
C ASP A 272 30.96 -15.16 -19.44
N TYR A 273 30.89 -14.27 -18.44
CA TYR A 273 30.96 -14.64 -17.02
C TYR A 273 29.74 -15.49 -16.56
N PHE A 274 28.58 -15.35 -17.21
CA PHE A 274 27.40 -16.16 -16.89
C PHE A 274 27.48 -17.58 -17.43
N PHE A 275 28.19 -17.77 -18.54
CA PHE A 275 28.49 -19.11 -19.05
C PHE A 275 29.38 -19.90 -18.07
N LEU A 276 30.23 -19.20 -17.31
CA LEU A 276 31.09 -19.80 -16.29
C LEU A 276 30.32 -20.24 -15.03
N ILE A 277 29.33 -19.48 -14.56
CA ILE A 277 28.53 -19.87 -13.37
C ILE A 277 27.75 -21.17 -13.63
N ASN A 278 27.14 -21.34 -14.81
CA ASN A 278 26.49 -22.61 -15.18
C ASN A 278 27.48 -23.78 -15.27
N LYS A 279 28.72 -23.52 -15.72
CA LYS A 279 29.76 -24.56 -15.83
C LYS A 279 30.32 -25.04 -14.47
N TYR A 280 30.25 -24.20 -13.44
CA TYR A 280 30.61 -24.57 -12.07
C TYR A 280 29.49 -25.27 -11.29
N LEU A 281 28.24 -25.22 -11.78
CA LEU A 281 27.10 -25.93 -11.22
C LEU A 281 26.87 -27.32 -11.86
N GLU A 282 27.58 -27.63 -12.95
CA GLU A 282 27.59 -28.96 -13.59
C GLU A 282 28.74 -29.88 -13.12
N ASN A 283 29.54 -29.47 -12.13
CA ASN A 283 30.58 -30.32 -11.49
C ASN A 283 30.29 -30.49 -9.99
#